data_AF-A9S3X3-F1
#
_entry.id   AF-A9S3X3-F1
#
_cell.length_a   1.000
_cell.length_b   1.000
_cell.length_c   1.000
_cell.angle_alpha   90.00
_cell.angle_beta   90.00
_cell.angle_gamma   90.00
#
_symmetry.space_group_name_H-M   'P 1'
#
loop_
_entity.id
_entity.type
_entity.pdbx_description
1 polymer ?
#
loop_
_entity_poly.entity_id
_entity_poly.type
_entity_poly.pdbx_seq_one_letter_code
_entity_poly.pdbx_strand_id
1 'polypeptide(L)'
;MDKFTWRFSDRLPGSIQATLLFVSLMLVLSVVSFEMLSESTWEGNFGTLLMGVSSFVINLENTTIVELAPPPFAENYPIFAEPHAAPPTAQDLAIPAPAVESGNYSVISSSAEVPTDSNSFSTVSIAPQPSVSVEASSEKFMMPILSFQVGAGNQFMEYVSAAVISHSLNRTLCLSPFFQGPSRHTGRVVKGLGWEDRYEVSSLTRFTRVATMDRCLKECNYTLDAKWMLKASREPQIEGWKKYPRNNESWNLDWNYVRWTRPEDIFATLGNRNERCVGMLGLFPGLRWRGAFLAVSAFLRPAPRINQLADKLQEYALGEHTRYLAVHWRFEESECGPHNIGLCFVRCQDGSVIDTGLRSEANEWHEASQIQCNRDGHFRGVTLDRNDILDAIQDRALNHSVNTIYFATDGWMRGPQGVALVKEIVESLRKRGLVVVGLWKLPGLPNFADGTYFKPAKVLGGENTDLNGAQIALVEQELCVRAISFMGSGQSTWSLSVFRVRLARRRVQQIVEAAKLMLSVNLTDPKVVDKLIYETLLKDEHAAGLHCRYMRFMKRAEVNETTETYADEYPDGWLDLEACEGRIGKGGRCEVAKCF
;
A
#
# COMPACT_ATOMS: atom_id res chain seq x y z
N MET A 1 59.66 21.16 5.88
CA MET A 1 59.69 19.81 5.30
C MET A 1 60.56 18.95 6.21
N ASP A 2 59.98 18.47 7.30
CA ASP A 2 60.65 17.63 8.29
C ASP A 2 60.16 16.19 8.17
N LYS A 3 61.11 15.28 8.32
CA LYS A 3 61.00 13.83 8.10
C LYS A 3 60.08 13.19 9.13
N PHE A 4 58.84 12.91 8.76
CA PHE A 4 58.01 11.90 9.43
C PHE A 4 58.24 10.55 8.74
N THR A 5 59.06 9.70 9.35
CA THR A 5 59.33 8.33 8.87
C THR A 5 58.29 7.37 9.44
N TRP A 6 57.49 6.77 8.56
CA TRP A 6 56.58 5.67 8.88
C TRP A 6 57.37 4.39 9.17
N ARG A 7 57.62 4.09 10.45
CA ARG A 7 58.20 2.81 10.92
C ARG A 7 57.17 1.87 11.58
N PHE A 8 55.89 2.22 11.52
CA PHE A 8 54.83 1.45 12.19
C PHE A 8 54.42 0.20 11.39
N SER A 9 54.53 0.25 10.06
CA SER A 9 54.17 -0.86 9.17
C SER A 9 55.00 -2.11 9.45
N ASP A 10 56.31 -1.94 9.65
CA ASP A 10 57.29 -3.03 9.69
C ASP A 10 57.18 -3.93 10.93
N ARG A 11 56.35 -3.53 11.91
CA ARG A 11 56.08 -4.32 13.13
C ARG A 11 54.77 -5.09 13.08
N LEU A 12 53.95 -4.91 12.05
CA LEU A 12 52.72 -5.65 11.88
C LEU A 12 53.02 -7.04 11.32
N PRO A 13 52.28 -8.08 11.76
CA PRO A 13 52.30 -9.39 11.11
C PRO A 13 52.08 -9.24 9.59
N GLY A 14 52.78 -10.05 8.79
CA GLY A 14 52.76 -9.94 7.32
C GLY A 14 51.36 -10.03 6.71
N SER A 15 50.43 -10.75 7.33
CA SER A 15 49.02 -10.80 6.93
C SER A 15 48.31 -9.45 7.07
N ILE A 16 48.61 -8.69 8.14
CA ILE A 16 48.03 -7.36 8.37
C ILE A 16 48.65 -6.34 7.41
N GLN A 17 49.96 -6.42 7.16
CA GLN A 17 50.62 -5.59 6.14
C GLN A 17 50.00 -5.81 4.76
N ALA A 18 49.83 -7.07 4.33
CA ALA A 18 49.21 -7.41 3.05
C ALA A 18 47.76 -6.89 2.95
N THR A 19 46.99 -7.01 4.04
CA THR A 19 45.61 -6.50 4.11
C THR A 19 45.57 -4.97 3.99
N LEU A 20 46.43 -4.26 4.71
CA LEU A 20 46.50 -2.79 4.65
C LEU A 20 46.97 -2.30 3.27
N LEU A 21 47.89 -3.03 2.63
CA LEU A 21 48.36 -2.71 1.28
C LEU A 21 47.25 -2.92 0.25
N PHE A 22 46.47 -4.00 0.39
CA PHE A 22 45.31 -4.28 -0.46
C PHE A 22 44.20 -3.22 -0.30
N VAL A 23 43.87 -2.83 0.93
CA VAL A 23 42.89 -1.77 1.21
C VAL A 23 43.37 -0.42 0.66
N SER A 24 44.66 -0.10 0.82
CA SER A 24 45.23 1.14 0.30
C SER A 24 45.19 1.18 -1.23
N LEU A 25 45.50 0.06 -1.90
CA LEU A 25 45.39 -0.07 -3.35
C LEU A 25 43.94 0.08 -3.82
N MET A 26 42.98 -0.51 -3.12
CA MET A 26 41.55 -0.39 -3.44
C MET A 26 41.04 1.05 -3.27
N LEU A 27 41.51 1.77 -2.25
CA LEU A 27 41.18 3.18 -2.06
C LEU A 27 41.75 4.06 -3.18
N VAL A 28 43.01 3.85 -3.58
CA VAL A 28 43.63 4.58 -4.70
C VAL A 28 42.88 4.29 -6.00
N LEU A 29 42.58 3.02 -6.29
CA LEU A 29 41.81 2.63 -7.49
C LEU A 29 40.40 3.23 -7.47
N SER A 30 39.76 3.34 -6.31
CA SER A 30 38.44 3.96 -6.16
C SER A 30 38.48 5.46 -6.46
N VAL A 31 39.49 6.17 -5.96
CA VAL A 31 39.68 7.61 -6.21
C VAL A 31 40.00 7.87 -7.68
N VAL A 32 40.90 7.09 -8.29
CA VAL A 32 41.22 7.23 -9.73
C VAL A 32 40.01 6.90 -10.60
N SER A 33 39.21 5.90 -10.22
CA SER A 33 37.96 5.57 -10.93
C SER A 33 36.88 6.65 -10.79
N PHE A 34 36.86 7.37 -9.67
CA PHE A 34 35.95 8.49 -9.43
C PHE A 34 36.27 9.70 -10.32
N GLU A 35 37.54 9.96 -10.61
CA GLU A 35 37.93 11.06 -11.51
C GLU A 35 37.77 10.72 -13.01
N MET A 36 37.77 9.43 -13.39
CA MET A 36 37.78 9.02 -14.81
C MET A 36 36.42 8.55 -15.36
N LEU A 37 35.40 8.35 -14.54
CA LEU A 37 34.11 7.82 -14.97
C LEU A 37 32.97 8.83 -14.75
N SER A 38 32.09 8.97 -15.74
CA SER A 38 30.83 9.69 -15.57
C SER A 38 29.98 9.05 -14.46
N GLU A 39 29.20 9.83 -13.70
CA GLU A 39 28.37 9.35 -12.58
C GLU A 39 27.59 8.05 -12.89
N SER A 40 27.09 7.91 -14.12
CA SER A 40 26.29 6.74 -14.54
C SER A 40 27.03 5.41 -14.65
N THR A 41 28.35 5.42 -14.90
CA THR A 41 29.16 4.18 -15.03
C THR A 41 29.79 3.74 -13.72
N TRP A 42 29.84 4.63 -12.73
CA TRP A 42 30.40 4.34 -11.41
C TRP A 42 29.46 3.47 -10.56
N GLU A 43 28.15 3.74 -10.58
CA GLU A 43 27.16 3.00 -9.78
C GLU A 43 27.07 1.51 -10.15
N GLY A 44 27.21 1.15 -11.43
CA GLY A 44 27.13 -0.25 -11.89
C GLY A 44 28.37 -1.08 -11.55
N ASN A 45 29.56 -0.49 -11.63
CA ASN A 45 30.81 -1.22 -11.41
C ASN A 45 31.16 -1.35 -9.91
N PHE A 46 30.81 -0.34 -9.10
CA PHE A 46 31.11 -0.35 -7.66
C PHE A 46 30.28 -1.39 -6.88
N GLY A 47 29.02 -1.61 -7.28
CA GLY A 47 28.17 -2.66 -6.70
C GLY A 47 28.73 -4.07 -6.94
N THR A 48 29.30 -4.31 -8.12
CA THR A 48 29.91 -5.59 -8.49
C THR A 48 31.22 -5.83 -7.74
N LEU A 49 32.01 -4.77 -7.49
CA LEU A 49 33.26 -4.83 -6.73
C LEU A 49 33.01 -5.12 -5.23
N LEU A 50 32.02 -4.47 -4.61
CA LEU A 50 31.62 -4.69 -3.21
C LEU A 50 31.12 -6.12 -2.95
N MET A 51 30.40 -6.70 -3.92
CA MET A 51 29.96 -8.11 -3.86
C MET A 51 31.17 -9.08 -3.88
N GLY A 52 32.22 -8.76 -4.64
CA GLY A 52 33.47 -9.53 -4.64
C GLY A 52 34.23 -9.43 -3.32
N VAL A 53 34.33 -8.24 -2.72
CA VAL A 53 35.02 -8.03 -1.44
C VAL A 53 34.28 -8.70 -0.28
N SER A 54 32.95 -8.61 -0.23
CA SER A 54 32.16 -9.30 0.81
C SER A 54 32.32 -10.82 0.75
N SER A 55 32.36 -11.40 -0.46
CA SER A 55 32.59 -12.83 -0.66
C SER A 55 34.00 -13.29 -0.25
N PHE A 56 34.99 -12.40 -0.36
CA PHE A 56 36.36 -12.67 0.07
C PHE A 56 36.53 -12.56 1.61
N VAL A 57 35.87 -11.57 2.23
CA VAL A 57 35.88 -11.39 3.70
C VAL A 57 35.13 -12.53 4.41
N ILE A 58 34.00 -12.98 3.86
CA ILE A 58 33.24 -14.13 4.39
C ILE A 58 34.06 -15.44 4.33
N ASN A 59 34.95 -15.59 3.36
CA ASN A 59 35.83 -16.76 3.27
C ASN A 59 36.98 -16.74 4.29
N LEU A 60 37.39 -15.57 4.79
CA LEU A 60 38.41 -15.46 5.83
C LEU A 60 37.86 -15.77 7.23
N GLU A 61 36.58 -15.46 7.50
CA GLU A 61 35.94 -15.73 8.80
C GLU A 61 35.70 -17.23 9.09
N ASN A 62 35.74 -18.11 8.07
CA ASN A 62 35.58 -19.56 8.26
C ASN A 62 36.86 -20.28 8.70
N THR A 63 37.97 -19.55 8.89
CA THR A 63 39.20 -20.09 9.45
C THR A 63 39.57 -19.24 10.67
N THR A 64 39.67 -19.89 11.83
CA THR A 64 40.05 -19.35 13.16
C THR A 64 38.91 -18.72 13.98
N ILE A 65 38.24 -19.55 14.78
CA ILE A 65 37.44 -19.10 15.94
C ILE A 65 38.41 -19.00 17.15
N VAL A 66 38.59 -17.78 17.66
CA VAL A 66 39.08 -17.52 19.01
C VAL A 66 38.01 -16.70 19.72
N GLU A 67 37.43 -17.26 20.77
CA GLU A 67 36.44 -16.61 21.65
C GLU A 67 37.03 -15.35 22.31
N LEU A 68 36.39 -14.20 22.10
CA LEU A 68 36.56 -13.02 22.95
C LEU A 68 35.18 -12.42 23.29
N ALA A 69 35.00 -12.15 24.58
CA ALA A 69 33.80 -11.61 25.21
C ALA A 69 33.40 -10.21 24.68
N PRO A 70 32.11 -9.82 24.77
CA PRO A 70 31.63 -8.56 24.21
C PRO A 70 32.04 -7.35 25.07
N PRO A 71 32.36 -6.19 24.46
CA PRO A 71 32.63 -4.96 25.19
C PRO A 71 31.32 -4.25 25.60
N PRO A 72 31.38 -3.36 26.61
CA PRO A 72 30.22 -2.60 27.08
C PRO A 72 29.86 -1.45 26.12
N PHE A 73 28.56 -1.20 26.00
CA PHE A 73 27.99 -0.09 25.22
C PHE A 73 28.35 1.27 25.85
N ALA A 74 28.85 2.19 25.03
CA ALA A 74 28.96 3.61 25.35
C ALA A 74 27.80 4.37 24.71
N GLU A 75 26.97 4.98 25.56
CA GLU A 75 26.04 6.04 25.21
C GLU A 75 26.84 7.29 24.81
N ASN A 76 26.43 7.94 23.71
CA ASN A 76 26.37 9.40 23.51
C ASN A 76 26.36 9.74 22.00
N TYR A 77 25.22 10.21 21.49
CA TYR A 77 25.17 11.00 20.26
C TYR A 77 24.65 12.41 20.60
N PRO A 78 25.29 13.48 20.10
CA PRO A 78 24.88 14.84 20.39
C PRO A 78 23.67 15.26 19.55
N ILE A 79 22.78 15.99 20.21
CA ILE A 79 21.65 16.71 19.64
C ILE A 79 22.21 17.85 18.77
N PHE A 80 21.94 17.83 17.47
CA PHE A 80 22.16 18.98 16.60
C PHE A 80 20.98 19.95 16.71
N ALA A 81 21.25 21.16 17.20
CA ALA A 81 20.34 22.29 17.12
C ALA A 81 20.48 22.96 15.74
N GLU A 82 19.37 23.15 15.03
CA GLU A 82 19.34 23.95 13.80
C GLU A 82 19.23 25.45 14.12
N PRO A 83 19.87 26.33 13.31
CA PRO A 83 19.75 27.77 13.45
C PRO A 83 18.51 28.32 12.74
N HIS A 84 17.80 29.22 13.44
CA HIS A 84 16.71 30.02 12.88
C HIS A 84 17.25 31.00 11.82
N ALA A 85 16.76 30.89 10.59
CA ALA A 85 16.92 31.92 9.54
C ALA A 85 15.60 32.66 9.34
N ALA A 86 15.67 33.99 9.33
CA ALA A 86 14.55 34.91 9.12
C ALA A 86 14.06 34.90 7.64
N PRO A 87 12.78 35.20 7.38
CA PRO A 87 12.21 35.16 6.03
C PRO A 87 12.64 36.38 5.19
N PRO A 88 12.87 36.22 3.87
CA PRO A 88 13.09 37.35 2.99
C PRO A 88 11.78 38.05 2.63
N THR A 89 11.87 39.38 2.62
CA THR A 89 10.88 40.36 2.17
C THR A 89 10.54 40.21 0.69
N ALA A 90 9.24 40.30 0.38
CA ALA A 90 8.69 40.32 -0.97
C ALA A 90 9.08 41.61 -1.72
N GLN A 91 9.52 41.47 -2.97
CA GLN A 91 9.60 42.56 -3.93
C GLN A 91 8.76 42.25 -5.17
N ASP A 92 8.08 43.30 -5.62
CA ASP A 92 7.12 43.39 -6.70
C ASP A 92 7.64 42.90 -8.05
N LEU A 93 6.81 42.11 -8.74
CA LEU A 93 6.86 41.99 -10.21
C LEU A 93 5.44 41.93 -10.77
N ALA A 94 4.98 43.09 -11.27
CA ALA A 94 3.81 43.21 -12.13
C ALA A 94 4.18 42.81 -13.57
N ILE A 95 3.39 41.93 -14.19
CA ILE A 95 3.44 41.64 -15.63
C ILE A 95 2.00 41.56 -16.16
N PRO A 96 1.70 42.15 -17.33
CA PRO A 96 0.34 42.48 -17.76
C PRO A 96 -0.42 41.31 -18.41
N ALA A 97 -1.74 41.34 -18.28
CA ALA A 97 -2.67 40.42 -18.92
C ALA A 97 -2.79 40.66 -20.44
N PRO A 98 -2.92 39.61 -21.28
CA PRO A 98 -3.34 39.77 -22.66
C PRO A 98 -4.88 39.83 -22.75
N ALA A 99 -5.34 40.71 -23.63
CA ALA A 99 -6.73 40.87 -24.01
C ALA A 99 -7.28 39.60 -24.66
N VAL A 100 -8.46 39.15 -24.21
CA VAL A 100 -9.25 38.11 -24.87
C VAL A 100 -10.57 38.73 -25.32
N GLU A 101 -10.79 38.64 -26.63
CA GLU A 101 -12.01 39.05 -27.32
C GLU A 101 -13.20 38.18 -26.89
N SER A 102 -14.27 38.85 -26.48
CA SER A 102 -15.54 38.24 -26.09
C SER A 102 -16.38 37.88 -27.32
N GLY A 103 -16.48 36.58 -27.62
CA GLY A 103 -17.49 36.02 -28.52
C GLY A 103 -18.76 35.68 -27.74
N ASN A 104 -19.86 36.39 -28.03
CA ASN A 104 -21.18 36.16 -27.43
C ASN A 104 -21.77 34.80 -27.86
N TYR A 105 -21.99 33.90 -26.90
CA TYR A 105 -22.97 32.83 -27.01
C TYR A 105 -23.95 32.93 -25.83
N SER A 106 -25.23 33.18 -26.16
CA SER A 106 -26.33 33.26 -25.22
C SER A 106 -26.78 31.85 -24.82
N VAL A 107 -26.51 31.46 -23.57
CA VAL A 107 -27.13 30.29 -22.93
C VAL A 107 -28.18 30.80 -21.94
N ILE A 108 -29.41 30.33 -22.12
CA ILE A 108 -30.55 30.59 -21.24
C ILE A 108 -30.28 29.87 -19.92
N SER A 109 -30.02 30.64 -18.86
CA SER A 109 -29.85 30.15 -17.49
C SER A 109 -31.08 30.53 -16.65
N SER A 110 -31.77 29.51 -16.14
CA SER A 110 -32.86 29.67 -15.18
C SER A 110 -32.29 29.93 -13.79
N SER A 111 -32.44 31.16 -13.32
CA SER A 111 -32.09 31.62 -11.99
C SER A 111 -33.04 31.05 -10.93
N ALA A 112 -32.52 30.20 -10.03
CA ALA A 112 -33.08 29.96 -8.72
C ALA A 112 -32.23 30.70 -7.68
N GLU A 113 -32.87 31.60 -6.93
CA GLU A 113 -32.26 32.46 -5.93
C GLU A 113 -31.71 31.64 -4.74
N VAL A 114 -30.46 31.92 -4.36
CA VAL A 114 -29.81 31.41 -3.15
C VAL A 114 -29.87 32.52 -2.09
N PRO A 115 -30.49 32.30 -0.91
CA PRO A 115 -30.46 33.28 0.16
C PRO A 115 -29.09 33.30 0.85
N THR A 116 -28.47 34.47 0.91
CA THR A 116 -27.27 34.74 1.71
C THR A 116 -27.67 35.19 3.11
N ASP A 117 -27.58 34.29 4.09
CA ASP A 117 -27.66 34.65 5.52
C ASP A 117 -26.25 34.84 6.09
N SER A 118 -25.95 36.09 6.43
CA SER A 118 -24.76 36.53 7.15
C SER A 118 -24.96 36.38 8.66
N ASN A 119 -24.64 35.20 9.21
CA ASN A 119 -24.60 35.01 10.67
C ASN A 119 -23.22 35.34 11.24
N SER A 120 -23.16 36.47 11.97
CA SER A 120 -22.06 36.89 12.82
C SER A 120 -21.89 35.93 14.00
N PHE A 121 -20.72 35.30 14.12
CA PHE A 121 -20.36 34.48 15.28
C PHE A 121 -20.18 35.36 16.52
N SER A 122 -21.11 35.25 17.47
CA SER A 122 -20.94 35.77 18.82
C SER A 122 -20.21 34.73 19.68
N THR A 123 -19.10 35.17 20.29
CA THR A 123 -18.26 34.39 21.20
C THR A 123 -19.04 34.11 22.50
N VAL A 124 -19.54 32.88 22.65
CA VAL A 124 -20.20 32.44 23.89
C VAL A 124 -19.13 32.12 24.94
N SER A 125 -19.12 32.90 26.03
CA SER A 125 -18.32 32.65 27.22
C SER A 125 -18.89 31.43 27.97
N ILE A 126 -18.13 30.34 27.99
CA ILE A 126 -18.52 29.09 28.64
C ILE A 126 -18.19 29.19 30.14
N ALA A 127 -19.23 29.13 30.97
CA ALA A 127 -19.08 29.05 32.43
C ALA A 127 -18.32 27.77 32.85
N PRO A 128 -17.50 27.81 33.91
CA PRO A 128 -16.73 26.67 34.37
C PRO A 128 -17.66 25.51 34.75
N GLN A 129 -17.55 24.40 34.01
CA GLN A 129 -18.29 23.19 34.31
C GLN A 129 -17.88 22.62 35.67
N PRO A 130 -18.83 22.05 36.43
CA PRO A 130 -18.54 21.39 37.71
C PRO A 130 -17.54 20.25 37.50
N SER A 131 -16.57 20.15 38.41
CA SER A 131 -15.56 19.09 38.44
C SER A 131 -16.23 17.72 38.60
N VAL A 132 -16.53 17.07 37.48
CA VAL A 132 -16.94 15.66 37.43
C VAL A 132 -15.76 14.86 37.93
N SER A 133 -15.94 14.16 39.05
CA SER A 133 -15.01 13.14 39.52
C SER A 133 -14.80 12.14 38.40
N VAL A 134 -13.61 12.17 37.81
CA VAL A 134 -13.19 11.28 36.73
C VAL A 134 -13.16 9.86 37.29
N GLU A 135 -14.27 9.14 37.18
CA GLU A 135 -14.23 7.67 37.23
C GLU A 135 -13.18 7.24 36.21
N ALA A 136 -12.13 6.56 36.68
CA ALA A 136 -11.03 6.10 35.85
C ALA A 136 -11.63 5.36 34.64
N SER A 137 -11.51 5.99 33.46
CA SER A 137 -12.13 5.55 32.23
C SER A 137 -11.84 4.06 32.00
N SER A 138 -12.88 3.23 32.04
CA SER A 138 -12.84 1.79 31.76
C SER A 138 -12.60 1.48 30.28
N GLU A 139 -12.20 2.49 29.50
CA GLU A 139 -11.91 2.36 28.08
C GLU A 139 -10.71 1.45 27.84
N LYS A 140 -10.93 0.47 26.97
CA LYS A 140 -9.95 -0.51 26.51
C LYS A 140 -9.48 -0.12 25.11
N PHE A 141 -8.19 -0.25 24.86
CA PHE A 141 -7.51 0.12 23.63
C PHE A 141 -6.98 -1.10 22.88
N MET A 142 -6.94 -0.99 21.56
CA MET A 142 -6.34 -1.95 20.65
C MET A 142 -5.38 -1.23 19.71
N MET A 143 -4.13 -1.67 19.71
CA MET A 143 -3.06 -1.09 18.91
C MET A 143 -2.65 -2.05 17.79
N PRO A 144 -2.89 -1.71 16.50
CA PRO A 144 -2.29 -2.48 15.41
C PRO A 144 -0.78 -2.30 15.44
N ILE A 145 -0.06 -3.42 15.47
CA ILE A 145 1.40 -3.44 15.39
C ILE A 145 1.77 -3.85 13.98
N LEU A 146 1.95 -2.83 13.14
CA LEU A 146 2.14 -3.03 11.71
C LEU A 146 3.51 -3.64 11.41
N SER A 147 3.56 -4.40 10.33
CA SER A 147 4.79 -5.00 9.83
C SER A 147 5.62 -3.94 9.08
N PHE A 148 6.78 -3.54 9.63
CA PHE A 148 7.64 -2.54 9.00
C PHE A 148 8.31 -3.00 7.70
N GLN A 149 8.42 -4.31 7.49
CA GLN A 149 9.09 -4.93 6.35
C GLN A 149 8.21 -5.05 5.10
N VAL A 150 6.94 -4.66 5.18
CA VAL A 150 5.98 -4.81 4.09
C VAL A 150 5.47 -3.46 3.60
N GLY A 151 5.00 -3.43 2.34
CA GLY A 151 4.46 -2.22 1.74
C GLY A 151 3.14 -1.75 2.38
N ALA A 152 2.75 -0.52 2.08
CA ALA A 152 1.56 0.12 2.65
C ALA A 152 0.25 -0.65 2.41
N GLY A 153 0.12 -1.37 1.29
CA GLY A 153 -1.03 -2.23 1.02
C GLY A 153 -1.17 -3.37 2.03
N ASN A 154 -0.05 -4.02 2.40
CA ASN A 154 -0.06 -5.08 3.40
C ASN A 154 -0.39 -4.53 4.78
N GLN A 155 0.26 -3.43 5.19
CA GLN A 155 -0.04 -2.77 6.46
C GLN A 155 -1.50 -2.30 6.54
N PHE A 156 -2.10 -1.90 5.41
CA PHE A 156 -3.51 -1.56 5.36
C PHE A 156 -4.42 -2.76 5.68
N MET A 157 -4.09 -3.96 5.20
CA MET A 157 -4.81 -5.19 5.57
C MET A 157 -4.72 -5.48 7.08
N GLU A 158 -3.57 -5.18 7.69
CA GLU A 158 -3.38 -5.29 9.13
C GLU A 158 -4.29 -4.32 9.90
N TYR A 159 -4.42 -3.08 9.43
CA TYR A 159 -5.36 -2.11 9.99
C TYR A 159 -6.81 -2.52 9.90
N VAL A 160 -7.26 -2.98 8.73
CA VAL A 160 -8.64 -3.41 8.53
C VAL A 160 -8.98 -4.51 9.54
N SER A 161 -8.06 -5.46 9.70
CA SER A 161 -8.19 -6.53 10.68
C SER A 161 -8.32 -5.99 12.11
N ALA A 162 -7.49 -5.02 12.47
CA ALA A 162 -7.54 -4.37 13.78
C ALA A 162 -8.80 -3.57 14.02
N ALA A 163 -9.32 -2.88 13.00
CA ALA A 163 -10.57 -2.15 13.11
C ALA A 163 -11.74 -3.10 13.41
N VAL A 164 -11.82 -4.22 12.70
CA VAL A 164 -12.90 -5.22 12.89
C VAL A 164 -12.81 -5.89 14.26
N ILE A 165 -11.61 -6.27 14.70
CA ILE A 165 -11.43 -6.89 16.01
C ILE A 165 -11.70 -5.86 17.12
N SER A 166 -11.31 -4.61 16.93
CA SER A 166 -11.64 -3.51 17.85
C SER A 166 -13.16 -3.33 17.97
N HIS A 167 -13.86 -3.28 16.84
CA HIS A 167 -15.33 -3.20 16.80
C HIS A 167 -15.97 -4.39 17.54
N SER A 168 -15.56 -5.61 17.21
CA SER A 168 -16.13 -6.86 17.76
C SER A 168 -15.93 -7.00 19.27
N LEU A 169 -14.83 -6.46 19.79
CA LEU A 169 -14.51 -6.50 21.23
C LEU A 169 -14.84 -5.20 21.97
N ASN A 170 -15.50 -4.25 21.30
CA ASN A 170 -15.78 -2.91 21.81
C ASN A 170 -14.53 -2.24 22.41
N ARG A 171 -13.41 -2.24 21.67
CA ARG A 171 -12.17 -1.55 22.01
C ARG A 171 -11.98 -0.31 21.13
N THR A 172 -11.29 0.69 21.67
CA THR A 172 -10.89 1.88 20.93
C THR A 172 -9.62 1.58 20.14
N LEU A 173 -9.71 1.68 18.81
CA LEU A 173 -8.60 1.44 17.89
C LEU A 173 -7.60 2.61 17.96
N CYS A 174 -6.33 2.31 18.22
CA CYS A 174 -5.25 3.27 18.15
C CYS A 174 -4.82 3.49 16.70
N LEU A 175 -4.81 4.75 16.28
CA LEU A 175 -4.36 5.15 14.94
C LEU A 175 -2.85 5.27 14.91
N SER A 176 -2.16 4.13 14.79
CA SER A 176 -0.70 4.12 14.64
C SER A 176 -0.26 4.83 13.34
N PRO A 177 1.02 5.17 13.17
CA PRO A 177 1.54 5.54 11.86
C PRO A 177 1.83 4.29 11.03
N PHE A 178 1.65 4.40 9.70
CA PHE A 178 2.16 3.42 8.74
C PHE A 178 3.67 3.54 8.62
N PHE A 179 4.36 2.41 8.64
CA PHE A 179 5.76 2.37 8.24
C PHE A 179 5.85 2.65 6.74
N GLN A 180 6.98 3.22 6.31
CA GLN A 180 7.21 3.41 4.88
C GLN A 180 7.19 2.08 4.13
N GLY A 181 7.66 1.01 4.79
CA GLY A 181 7.96 -0.27 4.17
C GLY A 181 9.43 -0.37 3.78
N PRO A 182 9.82 -1.40 3.02
CA PRO A 182 11.21 -1.62 2.67
C PRO A 182 11.70 -0.54 1.68
N SER A 183 12.97 -0.15 1.80
CA SER A 183 13.61 0.93 1.01
C SER A 183 13.40 0.80 -0.50
N ARG A 184 13.35 -0.43 -1.00
CA ARG A 184 13.02 -0.78 -2.41
C ARG A 184 11.66 -0.27 -2.90
N HIS A 185 10.78 0.19 -2.00
CA HIS A 185 9.45 0.71 -2.34
C HIS A 185 9.27 2.21 -2.02
N THR A 186 10.19 2.84 -1.28
CA THR A 186 9.89 4.09 -0.58
C THR A 186 10.78 5.26 -0.99
N GLY A 187 11.89 5.01 -1.67
CA GLY A 187 12.90 6.05 -1.86
C GLY A 187 13.39 6.60 -0.51
N ARG A 188 13.97 7.81 -0.50
CA ARG A 188 14.58 8.45 0.69
C ARG A 188 13.57 9.10 1.65
N VAL A 189 12.44 8.46 1.96
CA VAL A 189 11.58 8.98 3.04
C VAL A 189 12.18 8.56 4.38
N VAL A 190 12.13 9.39 5.41
CA VAL A 190 12.69 9.06 6.75
C VAL A 190 11.60 8.80 7.81
N LYS A 191 10.36 9.29 7.61
CA LYS A 191 9.22 9.05 8.51
C LYS A 191 8.03 8.37 7.84
N GLY A 192 7.34 7.50 8.58
CA GLY A 192 6.06 6.91 8.17
C GLY A 192 4.92 7.95 8.04
N LEU A 193 3.82 7.57 7.39
CA LEU A 193 2.61 8.42 7.29
C LEU A 193 1.65 8.13 8.44
N GLY A 194 1.12 9.17 9.08
CA GLY A 194 0.04 9.03 10.06
C GLY A 194 -1.25 8.52 9.42
N TRP A 195 -2.25 8.17 10.23
CA TRP A 195 -3.56 7.80 9.69
C TRP A 195 -4.21 9.00 8.97
N GLU A 196 -4.13 10.16 9.60
CA GLU A 196 -4.65 11.46 9.14
C GLU A 196 -4.04 11.94 7.82
N ASP A 197 -2.83 11.47 7.48
CA ASP A 197 -2.19 11.75 6.20
C ASP A 197 -2.79 10.91 5.05
N ARG A 198 -3.47 9.80 5.39
CA ARG A 198 -4.01 8.84 4.43
C ARG A 198 -5.53 8.89 4.35
N TYR A 199 -6.20 8.97 5.50
CA TYR A 199 -7.64 8.85 5.63
C TYR A 199 -8.22 9.86 6.62
N GLU A 200 -9.48 10.22 6.41
CA GLU A 200 -10.23 11.09 7.32
C GLU A 200 -10.55 10.33 8.63
N VAL A 201 -10.08 10.81 9.79
CA VAL A 201 -10.30 10.15 11.09
C VAL A 201 -11.79 9.99 11.41
N SER A 202 -12.59 11.02 11.17
CA SER A 202 -14.06 11.05 11.36
C SER A 202 -14.81 10.06 10.47
N SER A 203 -14.20 9.58 9.38
CA SER A 203 -14.83 8.56 8.55
C SER A 203 -14.83 7.21 9.26
N LEU A 204 -13.69 6.79 9.84
CA LEU A 204 -13.57 5.50 10.53
C LEU A 204 -14.32 5.44 11.87
N THR A 205 -14.54 6.58 12.54
CA THR A 205 -15.32 6.63 13.81
C THR A 205 -16.76 6.16 13.65
N ARG A 206 -17.29 6.16 12.42
CA ARG A 206 -18.63 5.66 12.08
C ARG A 206 -18.71 4.13 12.13
N PHE A 207 -17.56 3.44 12.08
CA PHE A 207 -17.47 1.98 12.19
C PHE A 207 -16.99 1.53 13.58
N THR A 208 -15.87 2.09 14.07
CA THR A 208 -15.28 1.71 15.36
C THR A 208 -14.81 2.93 16.13
N ARG A 209 -14.73 2.83 17.46
CA ARG A 209 -14.10 3.89 18.27
C ARG A 209 -12.62 3.99 17.90
N VAL A 210 -12.10 5.21 17.77
CA VAL A 210 -10.70 5.47 17.46
C VAL A 210 -10.07 6.47 18.44
N ALA A 211 -8.77 6.38 18.62
CA ALA A 211 -7.97 7.34 19.36
C ALA A 211 -6.65 7.62 18.61
N THR A 212 -6.13 8.84 18.74
CA THR A 212 -4.79 9.16 18.23
C THR A 212 -3.73 8.31 18.94
N MET A 213 -2.61 8.07 18.27
CA MET A 213 -1.48 7.35 18.85
C MET A 213 -1.04 7.95 20.19
N ASP A 214 -0.92 9.28 20.27
CA ASP A 214 -0.52 9.97 21.50
C ASP A 214 -1.48 9.74 22.66
N ARG A 215 -2.79 9.74 22.40
CA ARG A 215 -3.79 9.44 23.42
C ARG A 215 -3.64 7.99 23.88
N CYS A 216 -3.51 7.05 22.96
CA CYS A 216 -3.30 5.64 23.32
C CYS A 216 -2.04 5.45 24.16
N LEU A 217 -0.92 6.06 23.78
CA LEU A 217 0.34 5.97 24.54
C LEU A 217 0.17 6.49 25.97
N LYS A 218 -0.50 7.64 26.15
CA LYS A 218 -0.75 8.22 27.47
C LYS A 218 -1.69 7.35 28.31
N GLU A 219 -2.81 6.92 27.75
CA GLU A 219 -3.82 6.09 28.45
C GLU A 219 -3.30 4.70 28.80
N CYS A 220 -2.37 4.18 27.99
CA CYS A 220 -1.70 2.91 28.22
C CYS A 220 -0.38 3.04 28.99
N ASN A 221 -0.05 4.22 29.51
CA ASN A 221 1.20 4.49 30.23
C ASN A 221 2.46 3.99 29.48
N TYR A 222 2.45 4.09 28.15
CA TYR A 222 3.52 3.61 27.28
C TYR A 222 3.85 2.11 27.47
N THR A 223 2.87 1.30 27.95
CA THR A 223 2.98 -0.17 28.13
C THR A 223 1.77 -0.93 27.55
N LEU A 224 2.02 -2.07 26.91
CA LEU A 224 0.96 -3.00 26.50
C LEU A 224 0.77 -4.08 27.57
N ASP A 225 -0.48 -4.33 27.95
CA ASP A 225 -0.86 -5.37 28.91
C ASP A 225 -0.72 -6.78 28.30
N ALA A 226 -1.06 -6.91 27.01
CA ALA A 226 -0.95 -8.16 26.26
C ALA A 226 -0.61 -7.94 24.78
N LYS A 227 -0.06 -8.99 24.17
CA LYS A 227 0.20 -9.08 22.74
C LYS A 227 -0.58 -10.24 22.14
N TRP A 228 -1.39 -9.98 21.13
CA TRP A 228 -2.09 -11.00 20.37
C TRP A 228 -1.39 -11.17 19.02
N MET A 229 -0.79 -12.33 18.83
CA MET A 229 -0.08 -12.68 17.60
C MET A 229 -1.01 -13.57 16.78
N LEU A 230 -1.44 -13.09 15.62
CA LEU A 230 -2.20 -13.94 14.69
C LEU A 230 -1.30 -15.00 14.05
N LYS A 231 -0.05 -14.63 13.82
CA LYS A 231 1.00 -15.47 13.26
C LYS A 231 2.28 -15.27 14.08
N ALA A 232 3.03 -16.35 14.30
CA ALA A 232 4.40 -16.25 14.81
C ALA A 232 5.21 -15.30 13.92
N SER A 233 5.53 -14.14 14.47
CA SER A 233 6.30 -13.08 13.82
C SER A 233 7.59 -12.85 14.59
N ARG A 234 8.63 -12.39 13.90
CA ARG A 234 9.79 -11.78 14.56
C ARG A 234 9.31 -10.55 15.33
N GLU A 235 9.95 -10.27 16.47
CA GLU A 235 9.54 -9.20 17.38
C GLU A 235 9.42 -7.86 16.63
N PRO A 236 8.24 -7.20 16.66
CA PRO A 236 8.14 -5.85 16.15
C PRO A 236 8.79 -4.90 17.13
N GLN A 237 9.66 -4.03 16.60
CA GLN A 237 10.03 -2.80 17.30
C GLN A 237 8.87 -1.82 17.11
N ILE A 238 8.26 -1.40 18.22
CA ILE A 238 7.25 -0.33 18.21
C ILE A 238 7.90 0.88 18.85
N GLU A 239 8.13 1.91 18.05
CA GLU A 239 8.68 3.17 18.52
C GLU A 239 7.74 3.80 19.57
N GLY A 240 8.31 4.30 20.67
CA GLY A 240 7.57 5.00 21.73
C GLY A 240 7.05 4.14 22.90
N TRP A 241 6.99 2.82 22.80
CA TRP A 241 6.59 1.96 23.94
C TRP A 241 7.80 1.64 24.82
N LYS A 242 7.72 1.98 26.12
CA LYS A 242 8.87 1.95 27.04
C LYS A 242 9.20 0.55 27.55
N LYS A 243 8.19 -0.30 27.79
CA LYS A 243 8.35 -1.63 28.39
C LYS A 243 7.28 -2.59 27.90
N TYR A 244 7.66 -3.86 27.75
CA TYR A 244 6.74 -4.99 27.56
C TYR A 244 6.93 -5.97 28.73
N PRO A 245 6.34 -5.69 29.90
CA PRO A 245 6.58 -6.49 31.11
C PRO A 245 6.19 -7.97 30.95
N ARG A 246 5.36 -8.30 29.97
CA ARG A 246 4.85 -9.64 29.67
C ARG A 246 5.17 -10.10 28.25
N ASN A 247 6.37 -9.85 27.73
CA ASN A 247 6.78 -10.34 26.41
C ASN A 247 6.60 -11.86 26.24
N ASN A 248 6.72 -12.62 27.33
CA ASN A 248 6.53 -14.08 27.33
C ASN A 248 5.05 -14.52 27.35
N GLU A 249 4.09 -13.64 27.62
CA GLU A 249 2.64 -13.94 27.60
C GLU A 249 1.99 -13.53 26.27
N SER A 250 2.74 -13.67 25.17
CA SER A 250 2.17 -13.44 23.85
C SER A 250 1.17 -14.54 23.53
N TRP A 251 -0.08 -14.15 23.24
CA TRP A 251 -1.10 -15.11 22.85
C TRP A 251 -1.02 -15.32 21.35
N ASN A 252 -0.47 -16.46 20.96
CA ASN A 252 -0.46 -16.88 19.57
C ASN A 252 -1.78 -17.58 19.24
N LEU A 253 -2.49 -17.07 18.23
CA LEU A 253 -3.75 -17.67 17.77
C LEU A 253 -3.52 -18.85 16.81
N ASP A 254 -2.27 -19.14 16.44
CA ASP A 254 -1.87 -20.28 15.61
C ASP A 254 -2.78 -20.48 14.39
N TRP A 255 -3.01 -19.38 13.66
CA TRP A 255 -3.88 -19.33 12.48
C TRP A 255 -5.38 -19.53 12.70
N ASN A 256 -5.89 -19.74 13.91
CA ASN A 256 -7.33 -19.94 14.13
C ASN A 256 -8.20 -18.79 13.59
N TYR A 257 -7.63 -17.58 13.51
CA TYR A 257 -8.29 -16.39 12.99
C TYR A 257 -8.74 -16.47 11.53
N VAL A 258 -8.16 -17.37 10.73
CA VAL A 258 -8.52 -17.55 9.32
C VAL A 258 -9.93 -18.09 9.14
N ARG A 259 -10.50 -18.70 10.19
CA ARG A 259 -11.86 -19.26 10.21
C ARG A 259 -12.91 -18.22 10.59
N TRP A 260 -12.48 -17.04 11.06
CA TRP A 260 -13.40 -16.01 11.48
C TRP A 260 -14.09 -15.43 10.26
N THR A 261 -15.40 -15.59 10.21
CA THR A 261 -16.29 -15.12 9.14
C THR A 261 -17.36 -14.18 9.67
N ARG A 262 -17.36 -13.91 10.99
CA ARG A 262 -18.30 -13.02 11.67
C ARG A 262 -17.74 -12.49 13.00
N PRO A 263 -18.28 -11.40 13.57
CA PRO A 263 -17.81 -10.84 14.84
C PRO A 263 -17.86 -11.82 16.01
N GLU A 264 -18.83 -12.74 16.01
CA GLU A 264 -19.03 -13.72 17.08
C GLU A 264 -17.85 -14.68 17.20
N ASP A 265 -17.20 -15.04 16.09
CA ASP A 265 -16.03 -15.93 16.10
C ASP A 265 -14.84 -15.25 16.81
N ILE A 266 -14.68 -13.93 16.59
CA ILE A 266 -13.67 -13.09 17.23
C ILE A 266 -13.97 -13.00 18.73
N PHE A 267 -15.21 -12.72 19.10
CA PHE A 267 -15.61 -12.60 20.50
C PHE A 267 -15.51 -13.95 21.23
N ALA A 268 -15.89 -15.06 20.61
CA ALA A 268 -15.76 -16.39 21.18
C ALA A 268 -14.29 -16.78 21.41
N THR A 269 -13.40 -16.38 20.50
CA THR A 269 -11.96 -16.68 20.61
C THR A 269 -11.28 -15.77 21.64
N LEU A 270 -11.52 -14.47 21.57
CA LEU A 270 -10.76 -13.47 22.34
C LEU A 270 -11.45 -12.99 23.60
N GLY A 271 -12.78 -13.18 23.72
CA GLY A 271 -13.59 -12.86 24.91
C GLY A 271 -13.60 -11.37 25.31
N ASN A 272 -14.34 -11.08 26.40
CA ASN A 272 -14.26 -9.78 27.07
C ASN A 272 -13.10 -9.74 28.08
N ARG A 273 -11.87 -9.95 27.60
CA ARG A 273 -10.72 -10.00 28.50
C ARG A 273 -10.41 -8.62 29.11
N ASN A 274 -9.87 -8.63 30.32
CA ASN A 274 -9.72 -7.43 31.16
C ASN A 274 -8.50 -6.58 30.83
N GLU A 275 -7.63 -7.01 29.91
CA GLU A 275 -6.46 -6.21 29.50
C GLU A 275 -6.95 -4.90 28.88
N ARG A 276 -6.45 -3.78 29.41
CA ARG A 276 -6.83 -2.44 28.96
C ARG A 276 -6.16 -2.14 27.63
N CYS A 277 -4.87 -2.40 27.50
CA CYS A 277 -4.06 -2.01 26.36
C CYS A 277 -3.46 -3.21 25.65
N VAL A 278 -4.01 -3.57 24.49
CA VAL A 278 -3.61 -4.77 23.74
C VAL A 278 -2.94 -4.37 22.43
N GLY A 279 -1.76 -4.95 22.17
CA GLY A 279 -1.13 -4.87 20.86
C GLY A 279 -1.47 -6.08 20.01
N MET A 280 -1.71 -5.89 18.73
CA MET A 280 -2.01 -6.98 17.80
C MET A 280 -1.01 -7.04 16.65
N LEU A 281 -0.37 -8.20 16.49
CA LEU A 281 0.76 -8.43 15.60
C LEU A 281 0.45 -9.47 14.53
N GLY A 282 1.20 -9.40 13.42
CA GLY A 282 1.31 -10.50 12.46
C GLY A 282 0.02 -10.71 11.66
N LEU A 283 -0.70 -9.62 11.40
CA LEU A 283 -1.99 -9.68 10.75
C LEU A 283 -1.84 -9.99 9.26
N PHE A 284 -0.77 -9.57 8.55
CA PHE A 284 -0.64 -9.84 7.11
C PHE A 284 -0.63 -11.35 6.81
N PRO A 285 -1.61 -11.84 6.03
CA PRO A 285 -2.38 -11.15 4.96
C PRO A 285 -3.71 -10.47 5.34
N GLY A 286 -4.04 -10.41 6.62
CA GLY A 286 -5.22 -9.82 7.24
C GLY A 286 -6.22 -10.89 7.65
N LEU A 287 -7.37 -10.47 8.17
CA LEU A 287 -8.58 -11.29 8.22
C LEU A 287 -8.86 -11.85 6.82
N ARG A 288 -9.50 -13.01 6.75
CA ARG A 288 -9.87 -13.64 5.47
C ARG A 288 -11.36 -13.59 5.22
N TRP A 289 -12.03 -12.62 5.81
CA TRP A 289 -13.46 -12.44 5.75
C TRP A 289 -13.80 -11.18 4.97
N ARG A 290 -14.49 -11.33 3.83
CA ARG A 290 -14.83 -10.25 2.92
C ARG A 290 -15.70 -9.20 3.58
N GLY A 291 -16.72 -9.61 4.32
CA GLY A 291 -17.58 -8.70 5.06
C GLY A 291 -16.82 -7.76 5.98
N ALA A 292 -15.78 -8.24 6.65
CA ALA A 292 -14.86 -7.42 7.44
C ALA A 292 -14.19 -6.32 6.59
N PHE A 293 -13.65 -6.67 5.41
CA PHE A 293 -13.02 -5.70 4.51
C PHE A 293 -14.02 -4.67 4.00
N LEU A 294 -15.19 -5.13 3.55
CA LEU A 294 -16.21 -4.24 3.01
C LEU A 294 -16.74 -3.30 4.09
N ALA A 295 -17.01 -3.82 5.29
CA ALA A 295 -17.52 -3.04 6.41
C ALA A 295 -16.55 -1.91 6.78
N VAL A 296 -15.24 -2.16 6.91
CA VAL A 296 -14.28 -1.08 7.16
C VAL A 296 -14.18 -0.15 5.95
N SER A 297 -14.05 -0.69 4.74
CA SER A 297 -13.83 0.09 3.52
C SER A 297 -15.01 1.02 3.18
N ALA A 298 -16.23 0.68 3.59
CA ALA A 298 -17.42 1.52 3.47
C ALA A 298 -17.27 2.88 4.17
N PHE A 299 -16.42 2.94 5.20
CA PHE A 299 -16.19 4.12 6.01
C PHE A 299 -14.79 4.70 5.84
N LEU A 300 -14.03 4.27 4.83
CA LEU A 300 -12.76 4.88 4.50
C LEU A 300 -12.94 6.01 3.50
N ARG A 301 -12.63 7.23 3.94
CA ARG A 301 -12.49 8.39 3.06
C ARG A 301 -11.02 8.79 2.97
N PRO A 302 -10.50 9.11 1.79
CA PRO A 302 -9.15 9.67 1.67
C PRO A 302 -9.05 10.93 2.52
N ALA A 303 -7.86 11.21 3.05
CA ALA A 303 -7.62 12.47 3.75
C ALA A 303 -7.96 13.66 2.82
N PRO A 304 -8.48 14.79 3.35
CA PRO A 304 -8.87 15.93 2.52
C PRO A 304 -7.77 16.39 1.56
N ARG A 305 -6.50 16.37 2.02
CA ARG A 305 -5.34 16.68 1.17
C ARG A 305 -5.22 15.71 -0.01
N ILE A 306 -5.31 14.39 0.23
CA ILE A 306 -5.25 13.38 -0.84
C ILE A 306 -6.39 13.57 -1.84
N ASN A 307 -7.61 13.84 -1.35
CA ASN A 307 -8.75 14.07 -2.22
C ASN A 307 -8.55 15.31 -3.11
N GLN A 308 -8.12 16.43 -2.54
CA GLN A 308 -7.83 17.66 -3.28
C GLN A 308 -6.72 17.47 -4.33
N LEU A 309 -5.68 16.69 -4.00
CA LEU A 309 -4.62 16.38 -4.93
C LEU A 309 -5.08 15.47 -6.07
N ALA A 310 -5.95 14.51 -5.78
CA ALA A 310 -6.59 13.67 -6.79
C ALA A 310 -7.52 14.50 -7.69
N ASP A 311 -8.25 15.47 -7.14
CA ASP A 311 -9.07 16.42 -7.91
C ASP A 311 -8.22 17.22 -8.89
N LYS A 312 -7.17 17.91 -8.39
CA LYS A 312 -6.23 18.69 -9.22
C LYS A 312 -5.58 17.84 -10.30
N LEU A 313 -5.13 16.62 -9.94
CA LEU A 313 -4.48 15.73 -10.90
C LEU A 313 -5.46 15.22 -11.95
N GLN A 314 -6.69 14.85 -11.56
CA GLN A 314 -7.71 14.41 -12.50
C GLN A 314 -8.07 15.53 -13.47
N GLU A 315 -8.35 16.74 -12.97
CA GLU A 315 -8.66 17.91 -13.78
C GLU A 315 -7.54 18.20 -14.79
N TYR A 316 -6.29 18.25 -14.33
CA TYR A 316 -5.14 18.56 -15.18
C TYR A 316 -4.85 17.45 -16.21
N ALA A 317 -4.87 16.18 -15.77
CA ALA A 317 -4.30 15.09 -16.55
C ALA A 317 -5.33 14.31 -17.36
N LEU A 318 -6.55 14.20 -16.85
CA LEU A 318 -7.62 13.41 -17.45
C LEU A 318 -8.75 14.30 -18.00
N GLY A 319 -8.91 15.51 -17.45
CA GLY A 319 -10.02 16.42 -17.73
C GLY A 319 -11.18 16.26 -16.73
N GLU A 320 -11.91 17.35 -16.52
CA GLU A 320 -13.10 17.35 -15.66
C GLU A 320 -14.16 16.39 -16.23
N HIS A 321 -14.74 15.55 -15.37
CA HIS A 321 -15.77 14.56 -15.73
C HIS A 321 -15.38 13.52 -16.80
N THR A 322 -14.11 13.45 -17.22
CA THR A 322 -13.65 12.42 -18.15
C THR A 322 -13.87 11.03 -17.54
N ARG A 323 -14.52 10.14 -18.31
CA ARG A 323 -14.62 8.72 -17.98
C ARG A 323 -13.34 8.02 -18.41
N TYR A 324 -12.72 7.27 -17.52
CA TYR A 324 -11.47 6.56 -17.79
C TYR A 324 -11.45 5.17 -17.17
N LEU A 325 -10.69 4.28 -17.80
CA LEU A 325 -10.29 2.99 -17.23
C LEU A 325 -9.01 3.20 -16.41
N ALA A 326 -9.01 2.79 -15.15
CA ALA A 326 -7.77 2.72 -14.37
C ALA A 326 -7.16 1.32 -14.49
N VAL A 327 -5.85 1.25 -14.68
CA VAL A 327 -5.07 0.02 -14.70
C VAL A 327 -3.97 0.15 -13.66
N HIS A 328 -3.88 -0.81 -12.77
CA HIS A 328 -2.72 -0.97 -11.89
C HIS A 328 -1.94 -2.21 -12.28
N TRP A 329 -0.74 -1.98 -12.79
CA TRP A 329 0.22 -3.02 -13.13
C TRP A 329 1.35 -3.07 -12.09
N ARG A 330 1.27 -4.05 -11.20
CA ARG A 330 2.33 -4.41 -10.26
C ARG A 330 3.37 -5.25 -10.97
N PHE A 331 4.59 -4.74 -11.09
CA PHE A 331 5.76 -5.53 -11.41
C PHE A 331 6.22 -6.22 -10.12
N GLU A 332 5.89 -7.49 -10.00
CA GLU A 332 6.47 -8.33 -8.97
C GLU A 332 7.67 -9.08 -9.54
N GLU A 333 8.85 -8.83 -8.95
CA GLU A 333 10.07 -9.64 -9.07
C GLU A 333 9.87 -11.04 -8.45
N SER A 334 8.64 -11.56 -8.40
CA SER A 334 8.47 -12.99 -8.20
C SER A 334 9.23 -13.64 -9.34
N GLU A 335 10.35 -14.27 -8.98
CA GLU A 335 11.32 -14.94 -9.84
C GLU A 335 10.63 -16.08 -10.60
N CYS A 336 9.71 -15.76 -11.50
CA CYS A 336 9.07 -16.71 -12.39
C CYS A 336 10.02 -17.04 -13.53
N GLY A 337 11.18 -17.57 -13.14
CA GLY A 337 12.20 -18.04 -14.04
C GLY A 337 12.79 -16.92 -14.90
N PRO A 338 13.30 -17.24 -16.09
CA PRO A 338 14.02 -16.30 -16.94
C PRO A 338 13.13 -15.25 -17.65
N HIS A 339 11.87 -15.07 -17.23
CA HIS A 339 10.89 -14.30 -18.00
C HIS A 339 10.66 -12.89 -17.45
N ASN A 340 10.84 -11.89 -18.31
CA ASN A 340 11.02 -10.48 -17.96
C ASN A 340 9.74 -9.63 -17.80
N ILE A 341 8.54 -10.24 -17.81
CA ILE A 341 7.26 -9.48 -17.90
C ILE A 341 6.61 -9.23 -16.52
N GLY A 342 7.13 -9.79 -15.43
CA GLY A 342 6.88 -9.29 -14.07
C GLY A 342 5.43 -9.41 -13.55
N LEU A 343 4.57 -10.19 -14.21
CA LEU A 343 3.27 -10.59 -13.69
C LEU A 343 3.26 -12.10 -13.56
N CYS A 344 3.18 -12.55 -12.32
CA CYS A 344 2.84 -13.91 -11.98
C CYS A 344 1.63 -13.85 -11.09
N PHE A 345 0.64 -14.67 -11.37
CA PHE A 345 -0.38 -14.99 -10.39
C PHE A 345 -0.28 -16.45 -10.01
N VAL A 346 -0.72 -16.78 -8.80
CA VAL A 346 -0.69 -18.16 -8.33
C VAL A 346 -2.05 -18.76 -8.57
N ARG A 347 -2.14 -19.86 -9.30
CA ARG A 347 -3.33 -20.72 -9.21
C ARG A 347 -3.17 -21.77 -8.12
N CYS A 348 -4.12 -21.84 -7.19
CA CYS A 348 -4.18 -22.89 -6.19
C CYS A 348 -4.90 -24.14 -6.75
N GLN A 349 -4.84 -25.27 -6.03
CA GLN A 349 -5.38 -26.56 -6.47
C GLN A 349 -6.92 -26.56 -6.69
N ASP A 350 -7.61 -25.56 -6.15
CA ASP A 350 -9.02 -25.25 -6.34
C ASP A 350 -9.30 -24.40 -7.59
N GLY A 351 -8.26 -24.06 -8.38
CA GLY A 351 -8.38 -23.25 -9.58
C GLY A 351 -8.41 -21.75 -9.30
N SER A 352 -7.98 -21.32 -8.13
CA SER A 352 -8.23 -19.96 -7.69
C SER A 352 -6.97 -19.11 -7.81
N VAL A 353 -7.05 -17.89 -8.36
CA VAL A 353 -5.90 -17.07 -8.78
C VAL A 353 -5.17 -16.38 -7.61
N ILE A 354 -5.51 -16.75 -6.37
CA ILE A 354 -6.03 -15.83 -5.35
C ILE A 354 -7.54 -15.95 -5.41
N ASP A 355 -8.12 -16.76 -4.52
CA ASP A 355 -9.48 -17.27 -4.70
C ASP A 355 -10.56 -16.28 -5.06
N THR A 356 -10.81 -16.20 -6.36
CA THR A 356 -11.95 -15.57 -6.98
C THR A 356 -12.95 -16.63 -7.47
N GLY A 357 -12.81 -17.92 -7.11
CA GLY A 357 -13.71 -18.99 -7.58
C GLY A 357 -13.75 -19.20 -9.09
N LEU A 358 -12.81 -18.64 -9.84
CA LEU A 358 -12.85 -18.61 -11.29
C LEU A 358 -12.32 -19.92 -11.87
N ARG A 359 -13.25 -20.81 -12.22
CA ARG A 359 -12.92 -22.03 -12.97
C ARG A 359 -12.22 -21.63 -14.27
N SER A 360 -10.97 -22.05 -14.45
CA SER A 360 -10.37 -22.00 -15.78
C SER A 360 -11.10 -23.02 -16.64
N GLU A 361 -11.80 -22.55 -17.65
CA GLU A 361 -12.50 -23.39 -18.62
C GLU A 361 -11.53 -24.14 -19.56
N ALA A 362 -10.23 -23.87 -19.45
CA ALA A 362 -9.23 -24.37 -20.36
C ALA A 362 -8.55 -25.63 -19.83
N ASN A 363 -8.59 -26.69 -20.65
CA ASN A 363 -8.06 -28.00 -20.30
C ASN A 363 -6.57 -27.96 -19.91
N GLU A 364 -5.76 -27.07 -20.52
CA GLU A 364 -4.34 -26.98 -20.19
C GLU A 364 -4.11 -26.56 -18.73
N TRP A 365 -4.99 -25.75 -18.16
CA TRP A 365 -4.92 -25.36 -16.75
C TRP A 365 -5.33 -26.47 -15.82
N HIS A 366 -6.34 -27.24 -16.22
CA HIS A 366 -6.74 -28.42 -15.47
C HIS A 366 -5.58 -29.41 -15.43
N GLU A 367 -4.99 -29.74 -16.58
CA GLU A 367 -3.82 -30.62 -16.68
C GLU A 367 -2.62 -30.07 -15.90
N ALA A 368 -2.30 -28.78 -16.06
CA ALA A 368 -1.28 -28.14 -15.28
C ALA A 368 -1.55 -28.34 -13.79
N SER A 369 -2.75 -28.03 -13.29
CA SER A 369 -3.13 -28.16 -11.88
C SER A 369 -2.91 -29.56 -11.29
N GLN A 370 -2.95 -30.61 -12.11
CA GLN A 370 -2.67 -32.00 -11.70
C GLN A 370 -1.17 -32.30 -11.52
N ILE A 371 -0.26 -31.54 -12.15
CA ILE A 371 1.20 -31.77 -12.04
C ILE A 371 1.69 -31.41 -10.63
N GLN A 372 2.04 -32.38 -9.80
CA GLN A 372 2.46 -32.12 -8.43
C GLN A 372 3.71 -31.20 -8.38
N CYS A 373 3.57 -30.01 -7.79
CA CYS A 373 4.72 -29.14 -7.53
C CYS A 373 5.62 -29.80 -6.49
N ASN A 374 6.88 -30.06 -6.85
CA ASN A 374 7.80 -30.94 -6.12
C ASN A 374 8.28 -30.45 -4.74
N ARG A 375 7.67 -29.42 -4.14
CA ARG A 375 8.11 -28.89 -2.84
C ARG A 375 7.02 -28.08 -2.15
N ASP A 376 7.12 -28.10 -0.83
CA ASP A 376 6.25 -27.43 0.13
C ASP A 376 6.21 -25.91 -0.07
N GLY A 377 5.23 -25.45 -0.86
CA GLY A 377 4.96 -24.02 -1.03
C GLY A 377 5.43 -23.43 -2.34
N HIS A 378 5.71 -24.26 -3.36
CA HIS A 378 5.96 -23.75 -4.70
C HIS A 378 4.69 -23.27 -5.39
N PHE A 379 4.78 -22.09 -6.01
CA PHE A 379 3.66 -21.47 -6.71
C PHE A 379 3.68 -21.83 -8.19
N ARG A 380 2.50 -22.02 -8.79
CA ARG A 380 2.37 -22.03 -10.24
C ARG A 380 2.31 -20.59 -10.69
N GLY A 381 3.42 -20.10 -11.24
CA GLY A 381 3.41 -18.83 -11.93
C GLY A 381 2.68 -18.95 -13.26
N VAL A 382 2.29 -17.81 -13.79
CA VAL A 382 1.71 -17.69 -15.11
C VAL A 382 2.50 -16.62 -15.82
N THR A 383 3.00 -16.94 -17.01
CA THR A 383 3.70 -15.96 -17.83
C THR A 383 2.70 -15.31 -18.76
N LEU A 384 2.54 -14.00 -18.62
CA LEU A 384 1.70 -13.19 -19.50
C LEU A 384 2.50 -12.72 -20.70
N ASP A 385 1.92 -12.84 -21.89
CA ASP A 385 2.46 -12.17 -23.06
C ASP A 385 2.06 -10.70 -23.06
N ARG A 386 3.01 -9.85 -23.48
CA ARG A 386 2.81 -8.41 -23.60
C ARG A 386 1.58 -8.02 -24.43
N ASN A 387 1.34 -8.64 -25.59
CA ASN A 387 0.16 -8.26 -26.38
C ASN A 387 -1.14 -8.76 -25.76
N ASP A 388 -1.10 -9.78 -24.91
CA ASP A 388 -2.30 -10.20 -24.20
C ASP A 388 -2.70 -9.18 -23.12
N ILE A 389 -1.72 -8.56 -22.45
CA ILE A 389 -1.92 -7.40 -21.56
C ILE A 389 -2.52 -6.23 -22.34
N LEU A 390 -1.95 -5.90 -23.51
CA LEU A 390 -2.45 -4.81 -24.35
C LEU A 390 -3.90 -5.06 -24.81
N ASP A 391 -4.19 -6.28 -25.24
CA ASP A 391 -5.50 -6.69 -25.71
C ASP A 391 -6.53 -6.69 -24.57
N ALA A 392 -6.18 -7.17 -23.38
CA ALA A 392 -7.06 -7.13 -22.21
C ALA A 392 -7.44 -5.70 -21.83
N ILE A 393 -6.47 -4.78 -21.79
CA ILE A 393 -6.73 -3.36 -21.51
C ILE A 393 -7.61 -2.75 -22.59
N GLN A 394 -7.35 -3.04 -23.87
CA GLN A 394 -8.14 -2.53 -24.98
C GLN A 394 -9.57 -3.07 -24.97
N ASP A 395 -9.75 -4.38 -24.78
CA ASP A 395 -11.06 -5.03 -24.68
C ASP A 395 -11.87 -4.40 -23.53
N ARG A 396 -11.24 -4.20 -22.37
CA ARG A 396 -11.90 -3.55 -21.22
C ARG A 396 -12.26 -2.10 -21.52
N ALA A 397 -11.38 -1.34 -22.15
CA ALA A 397 -11.65 0.04 -22.52
C ALA A 397 -12.83 0.13 -23.51
N LEU A 398 -12.87 -0.75 -24.51
CA LEU A 398 -13.97 -0.86 -25.47
C LEU A 398 -15.30 -1.24 -24.80
N ASN A 399 -15.29 -2.23 -23.90
CA ASN A 399 -16.49 -2.68 -23.17
C ASN A 399 -17.13 -1.58 -22.32
N HIS A 400 -16.35 -0.59 -21.87
CA HIS A 400 -16.84 0.54 -21.08
C HIS A 400 -16.96 1.85 -21.88
N SER A 401 -16.74 1.79 -23.20
CA SER A 401 -16.75 2.94 -24.10
C SER A 401 -15.83 4.08 -23.63
N VAL A 402 -14.62 3.75 -23.20
CA VAL A 402 -13.60 4.72 -22.78
C VAL A 402 -12.37 4.61 -23.67
N ASN A 403 -11.74 5.76 -23.95
CA ASN A 403 -10.46 5.83 -24.68
C ASN A 403 -9.30 6.34 -23.80
N THR A 404 -9.61 6.85 -22.60
CA THR A 404 -8.63 7.34 -21.63
C THR A 404 -8.30 6.26 -20.61
N ILE A 405 -7.00 6.00 -20.43
CA ILE A 405 -6.43 5.04 -19.49
C ILE A 405 -5.59 5.79 -18.46
N TYR A 406 -5.91 5.64 -17.19
CA TYR A 406 -5.01 5.98 -16.09
C TYR A 406 -4.18 4.74 -15.74
N PHE A 407 -2.86 4.80 -15.89
CA PHE A 407 -1.95 3.66 -15.80
C PHE A 407 -0.97 3.82 -14.63
N ALA A 408 -1.31 3.20 -13.50
CA ALA A 408 -0.48 3.14 -12.30
C ALA A 408 0.45 1.91 -12.38
N THR A 409 1.74 2.09 -12.14
CA THR A 409 2.69 0.98 -12.14
C THR A 409 3.92 1.30 -11.31
N ASP A 410 4.48 0.30 -10.64
CA ASP A 410 5.79 0.39 -9.99
C ASP A 410 6.94 -0.08 -10.90
N GLY A 411 6.64 -0.54 -12.12
CA GLY A 411 7.63 -1.07 -13.07
C GLY A 411 8.76 -0.12 -13.43
N TRP A 412 8.51 1.18 -13.40
CA TRP A 412 9.52 2.20 -13.64
C TRP A 412 10.61 2.26 -12.55
N MET A 413 10.36 1.65 -11.38
CA MET A 413 11.34 1.51 -10.30
C MET A 413 12.05 0.14 -10.30
N ARG A 414 11.68 -0.78 -11.22
CA ARG A 414 12.17 -2.18 -11.25
C ARG A 414 13.34 -2.39 -12.22
N GLY A 415 14.21 -1.39 -12.31
CA GLY A 415 15.39 -1.43 -13.17
C GLY A 415 15.10 -1.31 -14.67
N PRO A 416 16.14 -1.46 -15.52
CA PRO A 416 16.06 -1.14 -16.95
C PRO A 416 15.02 -1.94 -17.74
N GLN A 417 14.81 -3.22 -17.38
CA GLN A 417 13.85 -4.08 -18.06
C GLN A 417 12.40 -3.65 -17.79
N GLY A 418 12.05 -3.39 -16.52
CA GLY A 418 10.73 -2.87 -16.16
C GLY A 418 10.45 -1.52 -16.81
N VAL A 419 11.45 -0.64 -16.83
CA VAL A 419 11.40 0.66 -17.54
C VAL A 419 11.11 0.47 -19.03
N ALA A 420 11.86 -0.40 -19.72
CA ALA A 420 11.68 -0.63 -21.15
C ALA A 420 10.29 -1.19 -21.46
N LEU A 421 9.81 -2.13 -20.64
CA LEU A 421 8.52 -2.75 -20.84
C LEU A 421 7.35 -1.79 -20.59
N VAL A 422 7.42 -0.95 -19.54
CA VAL A 422 6.41 0.10 -19.30
C VAL A 422 6.34 1.06 -20.48
N LYS A 423 7.49 1.51 -20.99
CA LYS A 423 7.53 2.37 -22.20
C LYS A 423 6.84 1.72 -23.37
N GLU A 424 7.20 0.47 -23.66
CA GLU A 424 6.66 -0.26 -24.78
C GLU A 424 5.15 -0.47 -24.68
N ILE A 425 4.63 -0.85 -23.50
CA ILE A 425 3.19 -1.01 -23.28
C ILE A 425 2.46 0.32 -23.48
N VAL A 426 2.93 1.40 -22.86
CA VAL A 426 2.28 2.72 -22.96
C VAL A 426 2.28 3.22 -24.40
N GLU A 427 3.40 3.11 -25.11
CA GLU A 427 3.49 3.49 -26.52
C GLU A 427 2.60 2.63 -27.41
N SER A 428 2.49 1.32 -27.13
CA SER A 428 1.64 0.41 -27.89
C SER A 428 0.14 0.71 -27.67
N LEU A 429 -0.28 1.00 -26.45
CA LEU A 429 -1.64 1.46 -26.17
C LEU A 429 -1.94 2.79 -26.88
N ARG A 430 -0.99 3.74 -26.89
CA ARG A 430 -1.12 5.02 -27.63
C ARG A 430 -1.24 4.80 -29.14
N LYS A 431 -0.45 3.89 -29.73
CA LYS A 431 -0.56 3.50 -31.14
C LYS A 431 -1.91 2.87 -31.49
N ARG A 432 -2.58 2.24 -30.51
CA ARG A 432 -3.95 1.71 -30.64
C ARG A 432 -5.04 2.79 -30.48
N GLY A 433 -4.66 4.07 -30.38
CA GLY A 433 -5.58 5.20 -30.27
C GLY A 433 -6.07 5.51 -28.85
N LEU A 434 -5.46 4.90 -27.82
CA LEU A 434 -5.80 5.18 -26.43
C LEU A 434 -5.00 6.36 -25.88
N VAL A 435 -5.64 7.19 -25.07
CA VAL A 435 -4.99 8.25 -24.30
C VAL A 435 -4.48 7.66 -23.00
N VAL A 436 -3.17 7.47 -22.87
CA VAL A 436 -2.57 6.85 -21.66
C VAL A 436 -1.87 7.89 -20.80
N VAL A 437 -2.28 7.97 -19.55
CA VAL A 437 -1.82 8.91 -18.52
C VAL A 437 -1.28 8.14 -17.31
N GLY A 438 -0.23 8.62 -16.65
CA GLY A 438 0.21 8.07 -15.36
C GLY A 438 1.36 8.83 -14.73
N LEU A 439 1.81 8.44 -13.53
CA LEU A 439 2.77 9.19 -12.70
C LEU A 439 4.17 8.56 -12.62
N TRP A 440 4.69 8.07 -13.75
CA TRP A 440 6.04 7.52 -13.83
C TRP A 440 7.12 8.59 -14.00
N LYS A 441 8.37 8.25 -13.68
CA LYS A 441 9.56 9.07 -13.96
C LYS A 441 10.45 8.40 -15.00
N LEU A 442 9.99 8.40 -16.26
CA LEU A 442 10.65 7.68 -17.37
C LEU A 442 11.16 8.64 -18.44
N PRO A 443 12.48 8.68 -18.70
CA PRO A 443 13.03 9.51 -19.78
C PRO A 443 12.44 9.13 -21.15
N GLY A 444 11.96 10.11 -21.89
CA GLY A 444 11.40 9.91 -23.25
C GLY A 444 9.96 9.42 -23.28
N LEU A 445 9.31 9.17 -22.12
CA LEU A 445 7.91 8.78 -22.06
C LEU A 445 7.11 9.83 -21.27
N PRO A 446 6.43 10.77 -21.95
CA PRO A 446 5.65 11.80 -21.28
C PRO A 446 4.49 11.20 -20.50
N ASN A 447 4.19 11.80 -19.34
CA ASN A 447 3.12 11.37 -18.43
C ASN A 447 1.74 11.63 -18.99
N PHE A 448 1.59 12.68 -19.81
CA PHE A 448 0.31 13.19 -20.27
C PHE A 448 0.18 13.15 -21.80
N ALA A 449 -1.07 13.24 -22.27
CA ALA A 449 -1.42 13.19 -23.69
C ALA A 449 -0.82 14.35 -24.50
N ASP A 450 -0.62 15.50 -23.85
CA ASP A 450 -0.04 16.71 -24.43
C ASP A 450 1.50 16.66 -24.58
N GLY A 451 2.12 15.52 -24.24
CA GLY A 451 3.57 15.35 -24.29
C GLY A 451 4.31 15.93 -23.09
N THR A 452 3.61 16.43 -22.06
CA THR A 452 4.24 16.98 -20.86
C THR A 452 4.53 15.91 -19.80
N TYR A 453 5.50 16.22 -18.93
CA TYR A 453 5.88 15.38 -17.80
C TYR A 453 5.23 15.88 -16.51
N PHE A 454 4.99 14.97 -15.57
CA PHE A 454 4.48 15.28 -14.26
C PHE A 454 5.50 16.10 -13.46
N LYS A 455 5.15 17.35 -13.19
CA LYS A 455 5.88 18.26 -12.31
C LYS A 455 4.97 18.62 -11.14
N PRO A 456 5.17 18.07 -9.92
CA PRO A 456 4.28 18.29 -8.79
C PRO A 456 3.95 19.77 -8.55
N ALA A 457 4.94 20.66 -8.58
CA ALA A 457 4.72 22.10 -8.42
C ALA A 457 3.72 22.69 -9.43
N LYS A 458 3.78 22.23 -10.69
CA LYS A 458 2.94 22.73 -11.78
C LYS A 458 1.55 22.12 -11.72
N VAL A 459 1.47 20.82 -11.47
CA VAL A 459 0.21 20.05 -11.54
C VAL A 459 -0.60 20.18 -10.25
N LEU A 460 0.07 20.22 -9.10
CA LEU A 460 -0.55 20.16 -7.78
C LEU A 460 -0.48 21.49 -7.02
N GLY A 461 0.27 22.47 -7.53
CA GLY A 461 0.55 23.75 -6.87
C GLY A 461 1.90 23.76 -6.16
N GLY A 462 2.50 24.94 -6.01
CA GLY A 462 3.84 25.13 -5.44
C GLY A 462 3.94 24.65 -3.99
N GLU A 463 2.85 24.72 -3.24
CA GLU A 463 2.71 24.25 -1.87
C GLU A 463 2.76 22.71 -1.73
N ASN A 464 2.69 21.96 -2.84
CA ASN A 464 2.68 20.49 -2.86
C ASN A 464 3.94 19.89 -3.49
N THR A 465 5.06 20.62 -3.41
CA THR A 465 6.38 20.15 -3.88
C THR A 465 7.00 19.08 -2.97
N ASP A 466 6.49 18.95 -1.75
CA ASP A 466 6.98 18.06 -0.69
C ASP A 466 6.36 16.64 -0.72
N LEU A 467 5.51 16.34 -1.71
CA LEU A 467 4.83 15.05 -1.77
C LEU A 467 5.82 13.91 -1.94
N ASN A 468 5.77 12.98 -1.00
CA ASN A 468 6.56 11.76 -1.07
C ASN A 468 5.86 10.68 -1.90
N GLY A 469 6.61 9.62 -2.27
CA GLY A 469 6.09 8.53 -3.08
C GLY A 469 4.88 7.80 -2.47
N ALA A 470 4.79 7.74 -1.13
CA ALA A 470 3.65 7.13 -0.45
C ALA A 470 2.38 7.98 -0.56
N GLN A 471 2.49 9.30 -0.50
CA GLN A 471 1.38 10.22 -0.76
C GLN A 471 0.95 10.19 -2.22
N ILE A 472 1.90 10.13 -3.16
CA ILE A 472 1.58 9.96 -4.58
C ILE A 472 0.81 8.66 -4.79
N ALA A 473 1.27 7.54 -4.22
CA ALA A 473 0.56 6.26 -4.33
C ALA A 473 -0.88 6.31 -3.79
N LEU A 474 -1.15 7.12 -2.75
CA LEU A 474 -2.50 7.35 -2.24
C LEU A 474 -3.37 8.16 -3.20
N VAL A 475 -2.79 9.18 -3.86
CA VAL A 475 -3.46 9.92 -4.93
C VAL A 475 -3.80 8.98 -6.09
N GLU A 476 -2.87 8.10 -6.48
CA GLU A 476 -3.12 7.09 -7.53
C GLU A 476 -4.23 6.11 -7.13
N GLN A 477 -4.28 5.67 -5.87
CA GLN A 477 -5.36 4.83 -5.35
C GLN A 477 -6.71 5.52 -5.49
N GLU A 478 -6.80 6.79 -5.08
CA GLU A 478 -8.05 7.55 -5.17
C GLU A 478 -8.50 7.74 -6.63
N LEU A 479 -7.58 8.01 -7.57
CA LEU A 479 -7.90 8.01 -9.00
C LEU A 479 -8.43 6.64 -9.47
N CYS A 480 -7.79 5.54 -9.07
CA CYS A 480 -8.28 4.20 -9.42
C CYS A 480 -9.66 3.89 -8.81
N VAL A 481 -9.95 4.42 -7.61
CA VAL A 481 -11.27 4.31 -6.98
C VAL A 481 -12.34 5.11 -7.73
N ARG A 482 -11.99 6.22 -8.39
CA ARG A 482 -12.92 7.08 -9.15
C ARG A 482 -13.19 6.62 -10.58
N ALA A 483 -12.30 5.79 -11.15
CA ALA A 483 -12.43 5.28 -12.52
C ALA A 483 -13.77 4.56 -12.76
N ILE A 484 -14.25 4.54 -14.01
CA ILE A 484 -15.50 3.80 -14.30
C ILE A 484 -15.31 2.28 -14.19
N SER A 485 -14.11 1.82 -14.48
CA SER A 485 -13.66 0.44 -14.36
C SER A 485 -12.22 0.45 -13.86
N PHE A 486 -11.84 -0.57 -13.10
CA PHE A 486 -10.49 -0.78 -12.60
C PHE A 486 -9.96 -2.16 -12.99
N MET A 487 -8.74 -2.21 -13.53
CA MET A 487 -7.98 -3.43 -13.76
C MET A 487 -6.79 -3.51 -12.81
N GLY A 488 -6.89 -4.30 -11.74
CA GLY A 488 -5.82 -4.46 -10.75
C GLY A 488 -4.94 -5.68 -11.01
N SER A 489 -3.78 -5.78 -10.36
CA SER A 489 -2.94 -6.99 -10.39
C SER A 489 -3.33 -7.92 -9.24
N GLY A 490 -3.64 -9.19 -9.53
CA GLY A 490 -4.15 -10.17 -8.56
C GLY A 490 -3.37 -10.23 -7.25
N GLN A 491 -2.05 -10.36 -7.33
CA GLN A 491 -1.18 -10.50 -6.15
C GLN A 491 -0.97 -9.21 -5.35
N SER A 492 -1.41 -8.06 -5.86
CA SER A 492 -1.14 -6.79 -5.23
C SER A 492 -2.18 -6.44 -4.17
N THR A 493 -1.76 -6.37 -2.90
CA THR A 493 -2.60 -5.78 -1.85
C THR A 493 -2.90 -4.31 -2.07
N TRP A 494 -2.07 -3.61 -2.86
CA TRP A 494 -2.40 -2.25 -3.31
C TRP A 494 -3.65 -2.28 -4.20
N SER A 495 -3.70 -3.18 -5.20
CA SER A 495 -4.90 -3.37 -6.02
C SER A 495 -6.09 -3.82 -5.19
N LEU A 496 -5.88 -4.79 -4.28
CA LEU A 496 -6.94 -5.29 -3.41
C LEU A 496 -7.57 -4.16 -2.58
N SER A 497 -6.77 -3.21 -2.07
CA SER A 497 -7.31 -2.07 -1.32
C SER A 497 -8.24 -1.19 -2.17
N VAL A 498 -7.86 -0.89 -3.41
CA VAL A 498 -8.71 -0.16 -4.38
C VAL A 498 -9.99 -0.94 -4.67
N PHE A 499 -9.88 -2.23 -4.97
CA PHE A 499 -11.02 -3.11 -5.23
C PHE A 499 -12.03 -3.11 -4.08
N ARG A 500 -11.56 -3.30 -2.84
CA ARG A 500 -12.45 -3.37 -1.67
C ARG A 500 -13.14 -2.05 -1.39
N VAL A 501 -12.47 -0.91 -1.60
CA VAL A 501 -13.11 0.42 -1.49
C VAL A 501 -14.19 0.59 -2.56
N ARG A 502 -13.90 0.24 -3.83
CA ARG A 502 -14.88 0.34 -4.93
C ARG A 502 -16.09 -0.56 -4.70
N LEU A 503 -15.87 -1.82 -4.34
CA LEU A 503 -16.93 -2.78 -4.05
C LEU A 503 -17.76 -2.35 -2.83
N ALA A 504 -17.11 -1.88 -1.75
CA ALA A 504 -17.82 -1.38 -0.58
C ALA A 504 -18.73 -0.19 -0.92
N ARG A 505 -18.26 0.78 -1.72
CA ARG A 505 -19.09 1.92 -2.17
C ARG A 505 -20.33 1.44 -2.93
N ARG A 506 -20.20 0.48 -3.84
CA ARG A 506 -21.34 -0.10 -4.57
C ARG A 506 -22.33 -0.79 -3.63
N ARG A 507 -21.83 -1.61 -2.69
CA ARG A 507 -22.68 -2.31 -1.71
C ARG A 507 -23.38 -1.33 -0.77
N VAL A 508 -22.71 -0.28 -0.31
CA VAL A 508 -23.32 0.79 0.50
C VAL A 508 -24.48 1.43 -0.23
N GLN A 509 -24.31 1.78 -1.52
CA GLN A 509 -25.38 2.35 -2.32
C GLN A 509 -26.58 1.41 -2.41
N GLN A 510 -26.35 0.12 -2.72
CA GLN A 510 -27.39 -0.90 -2.79
C GLN A 510 -28.15 -1.04 -1.44
N ILE A 511 -27.44 -1.07 -0.32
CA ILE A 511 -28.02 -1.17 1.02
C ILE A 511 -28.90 0.05 1.31
N VAL A 512 -28.41 1.26 1.04
CA VAL A 512 -29.14 2.51 1.31
C VAL A 512 -30.39 2.62 0.42
N GLU A 513 -30.29 2.24 -0.86
CA GLU A 513 -31.43 2.22 -1.78
C GLU A 513 -32.50 1.19 -1.35
N ALA A 514 -32.08 -0.02 -0.99
CA ALA A 514 -32.99 -1.05 -0.50
C ALA A 514 -33.68 -0.62 0.81
N ALA A 515 -32.95 0.02 1.73
CA ALA A 515 -33.49 0.52 2.98
C ALA A 515 -34.55 1.61 2.77
N LYS A 516 -34.31 2.51 1.80
CA LYS A 516 -35.29 3.55 1.41
C LYS A 516 -36.58 2.94 0.86
N LEU A 517 -36.48 1.86 0.09
CA LEU A 517 -37.65 1.17 -0.48
C LEU A 517 -38.43 0.36 0.57
N MET A 518 -37.73 -0.36 1.46
CA MET A 518 -38.38 -1.28 2.40
C MET A 518 -39.04 -0.58 3.57
N LEU A 519 -38.36 0.40 4.17
CA LEU A 519 -38.78 0.86 5.48
C LEU A 519 -39.90 1.91 5.40
N SER A 520 -40.06 2.65 4.29
CA SER A 520 -40.85 3.90 4.28
C SER A 520 -40.48 4.86 5.45
N VAL A 521 -39.40 4.58 6.17
CA VAL A 521 -38.90 5.31 7.33
C VAL A 521 -37.96 6.36 6.78
N ASN A 522 -38.14 7.57 7.27
CA ASN A 522 -37.23 8.66 6.99
C ASN A 522 -35.86 8.34 7.61
N LEU A 523 -34.91 7.87 6.79
CA LEU A 523 -33.53 7.57 7.17
C LEU A 523 -32.74 8.87 7.41
N THR A 524 -33.22 9.71 8.34
CA THR A 524 -32.61 11.00 8.65
C THR A 524 -31.46 10.90 9.64
N ASP A 525 -31.45 9.87 10.49
CA ASP A 525 -30.36 9.66 11.46
C ASP A 525 -29.18 8.92 10.79
N PRO A 526 -28.04 9.59 10.57
CA PRO A 526 -26.86 8.96 9.97
C PRO A 526 -26.35 7.77 10.78
N LYS A 527 -26.53 7.74 12.10
CA LYS A 527 -26.06 6.63 12.94
C LYS A 527 -26.84 5.34 12.69
N VAL A 528 -28.14 5.46 12.42
CA VAL A 528 -28.99 4.31 12.06
C VAL A 528 -28.55 3.76 10.70
N VAL A 529 -28.27 4.64 9.74
CA VAL A 529 -27.79 4.26 8.41
C VAL A 529 -26.41 3.59 8.50
N ASP A 530 -25.49 4.16 9.27
CA ASP A 530 -24.14 3.61 9.47
C ASP A 530 -24.21 2.21 10.08
N LYS A 531 -25.04 2.04 11.11
CA LYS A 531 -25.29 0.74 11.74
C LYS A 531 -25.83 -0.29 10.74
N LEU A 532 -26.86 0.08 9.98
CA LEU A 532 -27.42 -0.79 8.96
C LEU A 532 -26.37 -1.20 7.92
N ILE A 533 -25.53 -0.27 7.48
CA ILE A 533 -24.46 -0.53 6.51
C ILE A 533 -23.48 -1.56 7.04
N TYR A 534 -22.84 -1.32 8.19
CA TYR A 534 -21.81 -2.28 8.64
C TYR A 534 -22.43 -3.62 9.08
N GLU A 535 -23.61 -3.64 9.71
CA GLU A 535 -24.25 -4.90 10.10
C GLU A 535 -24.63 -5.74 8.88
N THR A 536 -25.02 -5.10 7.78
CA THR A 536 -25.32 -5.82 6.53
C THR A 536 -24.05 -6.32 5.86
N LEU A 537 -23.00 -5.50 5.80
CA LEU A 537 -21.72 -5.90 5.20
C LEU A 537 -21.02 -6.99 6.00
N LEU A 538 -21.07 -6.97 7.33
CA LEU A 538 -20.48 -8.01 8.18
C LEU A 538 -21.18 -9.37 8.00
N LYS A 539 -22.42 -9.43 7.49
CA LYS A 539 -23.07 -10.72 7.16
C LYS A 539 -22.50 -11.38 5.90
N ASP A 540 -21.61 -10.70 5.18
CA ASP A 540 -20.93 -11.26 4.02
C ASP A 540 -19.81 -12.19 4.47
N GLU A 541 -20.17 -13.46 4.71
CA GLU A 541 -19.28 -14.52 5.19
C GLU A 541 -18.31 -15.05 4.12
N HIS A 542 -18.30 -14.47 2.91
CA HIS A 542 -17.38 -14.91 1.85
C HIS A 542 -15.94 -14.66 2.26
N ALA A 543 -15.04 -15.46 1.72
CA ALA A 543 -13.63 -15.28 1.98
C ALA A 543 -13.09 -14.04 1.23
N ALA A 544 -12.29 -13.21 1.91
CA ALA A 544 -11.54 -12.12 1.28
C ALA A 544 -10.30 -12.72 0.60
N GLY A 545 -10.18 -12.54 -0.72
CA GLY A 545 -9.20 -13.17 -1.62
C GLY A 545 -7.77 -13.49 -1.12
N LEU A 546 -7.07 -14.30 -1.92
CA LEU A 546 -5.69 -14.83 -1.77
C LEU A 546 -5.62 -16.19 -1.02
N HIS A 547 -6.23 -17.26 -1.56
CA HIS A 547 -6.25 -18.58 -0.89
C HIS A 547 -5.02 -19.47 -1.13
N CYS A 548 -4.12 -19.15 -2.06
CA CYS A 548 -3.19 -20.18 -2.57
C CYS A 548 -2.17 -20.72 -1.61
N ARG A 549 -1.67 -19.90 -0.69
CA ARG A 549 -0.66 -20.37 0.26
C ARG A 549 -1.25 -21.04 1.49
N TYR A 550 -2.53 -20.80 1.77
CA TYR A 550 -3.11 -21.14 3.06
C TYR A 550 -3.75 -22.52 3.08
N MET A 551 -4.07 -23.10 1.93
CA MET A 551 -4.61 -24.46 1.79
C MET A 551 -3.84 -25.54 2.57
N ARG A 552 -2.50 -25.45 2.74
CA ARG A 552 -1.76 -26.44 3.56
C ARG A 552 -2.08 -26.33 5.06
N PHE A 553 -2.33 -25.12 5.56
CA PHE A 553 -2.76 -24.86 6.94
C PHE A 553 -4.29 -24.91 7.10
N MET A 554 -5.04 -24.66 6.02
CA MET A 554 -6.50 -24.55 5.92
C MET A 554 -7.20 -25.86 5.54
N LYS A 555 -6.50 -26.88 5.02
CA LYS A 555 -7.01 -28.26 4.80
C LYS A 555 -7.56 -28.95 6.08
N ARG A 556 -7.63 -28.22 7.20
CA ARG A 556 -8.23 -28.60 8.49
C ARG A 556 -9.49 -27.79 8.86
N ALA A 557 -10.02 -26.92 8.01
CA ALA A 557 -11.18 -26.09 8.34
C ALA A 557 -12.30 -26.27 7.31
N GLU A 558 -13.48 -26.70 7.79
CA GLU A 558 -14.76 -26.81 7.10
C GLU A 558 -15.35 -25.43 6.77
N VAL A 559 -14.56 -24.54 6.14
CA VAL A 559 -15.08 -23.25 5.70
C VAL A 559 -15.97 -23.51 4.50
N ASN A 560 -17.23 -23.11 4.58
CA ASN A 560 -18.17 -23.21 3.48
C ASN A 560 -17.74 -22.20 2.41
N GLU A 561 -17.03 -22.66 1.37
CA GLU A 561 -16.46 -21.83 0.31
C GLU A 561 -17.58 -21.21 -0.54
N THR A 562 -18.19 -20.13 -0.09
CA THR A 562 -18.92 -19.24 -1.00
C THR A 562 -17.89 -18.40 -1.71
N THR A 563 -17.61 -18.74 -2.97
CA THR A 563 -16.62 -18.08 -3.80
C THR A 563 -17.12 -16.73 -4.30
N GLU A 564 -16.25 -15.71 -4.35
CA GLU A 564 -16.54 -14.49 -5.09
C GLU A 564 -16.81 -14.81 -6.57
N THR A 565 -17.62 -14.01 -7.25
CA THR A 565 -17.91 -14.20 -8.68
C THR A 565 -17.43 -13.01 -9.51
N TYR A 566 -17.17 -13.21 -10.81
CA TYR A 566 -16.95 -12.11 -11.75
C TYR A 566 -18.06 -11.03 -11.70
N ALA A 567 -19.30 -11.45 -11.43
CA ALA A 567 -20.44 -10.54 -11.34
C ALA A 567 -20.36 -9.64 -10.08
N ASP A 568 -19.80 -10.14 -8.98
CA ASP A 568 -19.57 -9.33 -7.78
C ASP A 568 -18.49 -8.25 -8.02
N GLU A 569 -17.48 -8.58 -8.82
CA GLU A 569 -16.36 -7.70 -9.11
C GLU A 569 -16.67 -6.66 -10.20
N TYR A 570 -17.57 -6.97 -11.14
CA TYR A 570 -17.99 -6.06 -12.20
C TYR A 570 -18.41 -4.68 -11.64
N PRO A 571 -18.01 -3.55 -12.27
CA PRO A 571 -17.32 -3.41 -13.58
C PRO A 571 -15.80 -3.67 -13.55
N ASP A 572 -15.23 -3.99 -12.40
CA ASP A 572 -13.80 -4.15 -12.21
C ASP A 572 -13.32 -5.55 -12.64
N GLY A 573 -12.01 -5.75 -12.71
CA GLY A 573 -11.42 -7.04 -13.04
C GLY A 573 -9.91 -7.08 -12.86
N TRP A 574 -9.33 -8.27 -12.95
CA TRP A 574 -7.91 -8.48 -12.65
C TRP A 574 -7.12 -8.54 -13.97
N LEU A 575 -6.14 -7.64 -14.14
CA LEU A 575 -5.35 -7.49 -15.36
C LEU A 575 -4.69 -8.79 -15.79
N ASP A 576 -4.10 -9.49 -14.83
CA ASP A 576 -3.38 -10.73 -15.01
C ASP A 576 -4.29 -11.90 -15.41
N LEU A 577 -5.46 -11.98 -14.77
CA LEU A 577 -6.51 -12.94 -15.12
C LEU A 577 -7.10 -12.67 -16.50
N GLU A 578 -7.42 -11.41 -16.82
CA GLU A 578 -8.00 -11.04 -18.10
C GLU A 578 -7.02 -11.17 -19.26
N ALA A 579 -5.75 -10.82 -19.03
CA ALA A 579 -4.67 -11.01 -20.01
C ALA A 579 -4.35 -12.49 -20.21
N CYS A 580 -4.54 -13.34 -19.19
CA CYS A 580 -4.33 -14.76 -19.37
C CYS A 580 -5.59 -15.48 -19.84
N GLU A 581 -6.52 -15.70 -18.91
CA GLU A 581 -7.69 -16.57 -19.07
C GLU A 581 -8.75 -15.91 -19.94
N GLY A 582 -8.94 -14.60 -19.79
CA GLY A 582 -9.84 -13.82 -20.64
C GLY A 582 -9.45 -13.83 -22.12
N ARG A 583 -8.24 -14.31 -22.44
CA ARG A 583 -7.70 -14.48 -23.80
C ARG A 583 -7.68 -15.94 -24.28
N ILE A 584 -8.01 -16.92 -23.44
CA ILE A 584 -8.11 -18.31 -23.89
C ILE A 584 -9.27 -18.42 -24.89
N GLY A 585 -9.03 -19.09 -26.02
CA GLY A 585 -9.96 -19.14 -27.15
C GLY A 585 -9.97 -17.88 -28.03
N LYS A 586 -9.30 -16.79 -27.63
CA LYS A 586 -9.08 -15.57 -28.44
C LYS A 586 -7.67 -15.44 -29.01
N GLY A 587 -6.89 -16.53 -28.97
CA GLY A 587 -5.49 -16.53 -29.38
C GLY A 587 -4.51 -16.02 -28.32
N GLY A 588 -4.91 -16.04 -27.03
CA GLY A 588 -4.01 -15.76 -25.91
C GLY A 588 -2.79 -16.68 -25.91
N ARG A 589 -1.66 -16.14 -25.48
CA ARG A 589 -0.32 -16.78 -25.45
C ARG A 589 0.20 -16.95 -24.03
N CYS A 590 -0.70 -16.87 -23.06
CA CYS A 590 -0.40 -17.10 -21.67
C CYS A 590 0.15 -18.53 -21.45
N GLU A 591 1.30 -18.65 -20.80
CA GLU A 591 1.94 -19.94 -20.52
C GLU A 591 1.93 -20.22 -19.02
N VAL A 592 1.58 -21.45 -18.64
CA VAL A 592 1.74 -21.90 -17.25
C VAL A 592 3.24 -22.04 -16.98
N ALA A 593 3.78 -21.23 -16.06
CA ALA A 593 5.16 -21.35 -15.67
C ALA A 593 5.36 -22.57 -14.74
N LYS A 594 6.55 -23.19 -14.80
CA LYS A 594 6.91 -24.31 -13.91
C LYS A 594 6.86 -23.87 -12.44
N CYS A 595 6.60 -24.81 -11.54
CA CYS A 595 6.51 -24.55 -10.10
C CYS A 595 7.80 -23.89 -9.56
N PHE A 596 7.67 -22.77 -8.85
CA PHE A 596 8.79 -21.98 -8.29
C PHE A 596 8.91 -22.04 -6.78
#